data_AF-A0A965RV79-F1
#
_entry.id   AF-A0A965RV79-F1
#
_cell.length_a   1.000
_cell.length_b   1.000
_cell.length_c   1.000
_cell.angle_alpha   90.00
_cell.angle_beta   90.00
_cell.angle_gamma   90.00
#
_symmetry.space_group_name_H-M   'P 1'
#
loop_
_entity.id
_entity.type
_entity.pdbx_description
1 polymer ?
#
loop_
_entity_poly.entity_id
_entity_poly.type
_entity_poly.pdbx_seq_one_letter_code
_entity_poly.pdbx_strand_id
1 'polypeptide(L)' 'IGFAIAFYLGVDKLFIHKTARNLAQRSEFFIGLVAMIIGTQFFLAGFVAELIGRNSSTRNHYLVEKEIK' A
#
# COMPACT_ATOMS: atom_id res chain seq x y z
N ILE A 1 3.37 2.13 -9.63
CA ILE A 1 2.43 2.74 -10.60
C ILE A 1 2.00 4.14 -10.16
N GLY A 2 1.28 4.30 -9.04
CA GLY A 2 0.83 5.63 -8.58
C GLY A 2 1.95 6.68 -8.41
N PHE A 3 3.07 6.29 -7.79
CA PHE A 3 4.26 7.15 -7.69
C PHE A 3 4.88 7.53 -9.05
N ALA A 4 4.87 6.63 -10.03
CA ALA A 4 5.38 6.91 -11.36
C ALA A 4 4.49 7.92 -12.11
N ILE A 5 3.16 7.78 -11.98
CA ILE A 5 2.19 8.73 -12.52
C ILE A 5 2.36 10.10 -11.83
N ALA A 6 2.51 10.12 -10.51
CA ALA A 6 2.74 11.36 -9.76
C ALA A 6 4.04 12.05 -10.19
N PHE A 7 5.13 11.29 -10.36
CA PHE A 7 6.41 11.81 -10.83
C PHE A 7 6.30 12.38 -12.25
N TYR A 8 5.68 11.64 -13.17
CA TYR A 8 5.41 12.09 -14.54
C TYR A 8 4.62 13.41 -14.56
N LEU A 9 3.49 13.46 -13.83
CA LEU A 9 2.66 14.67 -13.75
C LEU A 9 3.40 15.84 -13.08
N GLY A 10 4.27 15.55 -12.11
CA GLY A 10 5.11 16.55 -11.45
C GLY A 10 6.13 17.17 -12.40
N VAL A 11 6.84 16.35 -13.18
CA VAL A 11 7.81 16.83 -14.18
C VAL A 11 7.10 17.65 -15.26
N ASP A 12 5.99 17.13 -15.79
CA ASP A 12 5.16 17.82 -16.80
C ASP A 12 4.70 19.20 -16.32
N LYS A 13 4.23 19.29 -15.07
CA LYS A 13 3.73 20.55 -14.48
C LYS A 13 4.84 21.56 -14.17
N LEU A 14 6.01 21.11 -13.72
CA LEU A 14 7.09 22.01 -13.26
C LEU A 14 7.97 22.52 -14.40
N PHE A 15 8.23 21.70 -15.42
CA PHE A 15 9.25 22.00 -16.43
C PHE A 15 8.73 22.21 -17.83
N ILE A 16 7.68 21.48 -18.24
CA ILE A 16 7.19 21.49 -19.64
C ILE A 16 6.01 22.46 -19.79
N HIS A 17 4.91 22.19 -19.09
CA HIS A 17 3.66 22.94 -19.21
C HIS A 17 3.36 23.71 -17.93
N LYS A 18 4.10 24.80 -17.69
CA LYS A 18 4.01 25.60 -16.45
C LYS A 18 2.60 26.19 -16.23
N THR A 19 1.95 26.62 -17.31
CA THR A 19 0.55 27.10 -17.33
C THR A 19 -0.51 25.99 -17.40
N ALA A 20 -0.12 24.71 -17.28
CA ALA A 20 -1.05 23.58 -17.40
C ALA A 20 -2.23 23.68 -16.43
N ARG A 21 -3.38 23.20 -16.90
CA ARG A 21 -4.61 22.97 -16.16
C ARG A 21 -4.35 22.33 -14.79
N ASN A 22 -5.15 22.68 -13.78
CA ASN A 22 -5.07 22.11 -12.43
C ASN A 22 -4.95 20.58 -12.47
N LEU A 23 -4.02 20.00 -11.71
CA LEU A 23 -3.78 18.54 -11.69
C LEU A 23 -5.05 17.78 -11.30
N ALA A 24 -5.85 18.34 -10.38
CA ALA A 24 -7.14 17.81 -9.96
C ALA A 24 -8.23 17.84 -11.05
N GLN A 25 -7.93 18.29 -12.27
CA GLN A 25 -8.80 18.18 -13.45
C GLN A 25 -8.32 17.14 -14.46
N ARG A 26 -7.25 16.39 -14.16
CA ARG A 26 -6.74 15.30 -15.01
C ARG A 26 -7.15 13.95 -14.45
N SER A 27 -7.69 13.08 -15.29
CA SER A 27 -8.08 11.72 -14.88
C SER A 27 -6.87 10.90 -14.37
N GLU A 28 -5.70 11.09 -14.97
CA GLU A 28 -4.45 10.39 -14.58
C GLU A 28 -4.05 10.70 -13.13
N PHE A 29 -4.33 11.91 -12.64
CA PHE A 29 -4.04 12.30 -11.26
C PHE A 29 -4.84 11.45 -10.27
N PHE A 30 -6.14 11.26 -10.51
CA PHE A 30 -6.99 10.44 -9.65
C PHE A 30 -6.63 8.96 -9.72
N ILE A 31 -6.29 8.44 -10.90
CA ILE A 31 -5.80 7.06 -11.06
C ILE A 31 -4.51 6.87 -10.24
N GLY A 32 -3.57 7.81 -10.34
CA GLY A 32 -2.33 7.77 -9.57
C GLY A 32 -2.59 7.83 -8.06
N LEU A 33 -3.49 8.73 -7.63
CA LEU A 33 -3.88 8.90 -6.24
C LEU A 33 -4.51 7.62 -5.67
N VAL A 34 -5.52 7.06 -6.34
CA VAL A 34 -6.20 5.84 -5.92
C VAL A 34 -5.22 4.65 -5.87
N ALA A 35 -4.33 4.53 -6.85
CA ALA A 35 -3.31 3.48 -6.86
C ALA A 35 -2.35 3.59 -5.65
N MET A 36 -1.98 4.81 -5.24
CA MET A 36 -1.18 5.01 -4.02
C MET A 36 -1.95 4.65 -2.76
N ILE A 37 -3.22 5.06 -2.66
CA ILE A 37 -4.10 4.73 -1.52
C ILE A 37 -4.26 3.21 -1.39
N ILE A 38 -4.60 2.51 -2.47
CA ILE A 38 -4.75 1.04 -2.45
C ILE A 38 -3.43 0.37 -2.05
N GLY A 39 -2.29 0.85 -2.56
CA GLY A 39 -0.98 0.32 -2.20
C GLY A 39 -0.68 0.42 -0.70
N THR A 40 -0.98 1.56 -0.07
CA THR A 40 -0.80 1.71 1.38
C THR A 40 -1.80 0.86 2.17
N GLN A 41 -3.04 0.72 1.69
CA GLN A 41 -4.02 -0.17 2.32
C GLN A 41 -3.58 -1.63 2.29
N PHE A 42 -3.04 -2.13 1.18
CA PHE A 42 -2.55 -3.51 1.10
C PHE A 42 -1.34 -3.75 2.00
N PHE A 43 -0.42 -2.81 2.07
CA PHE A 43 0.69 -2.87 3.03
C PHE A 43 0.18 -2.90 4.48
N LEU A 44 -0.71 -1.98 4.84
CA LEU A 44 -1.28 -1.89 6.18
C LEU A 44 -2.07 -3.14 6.54
N ALA A 45 -2.93 -3.64 5.64
CA ALA A 45 -3.73 -4.84 5.87
C ALA A 45 -2.82 -6.07 6.08
N GLY A 46 -1.77 -6.22 5.28
CA GLY A 46 -0.78 -7.28 5.48
C GLY A 46 -0.05 -7.17 6.82
N PHE A 47 0.37 -5.96 7.18
CA PHE A 47 1.03 -5.69 8.46
C PHE A 47 0.12 -6.00 9.65
N VAL A 48 -1.15 -5.59 9.59
CA VAL A 48 -2.15 -5.90 10.63
C VAL A 48 -2.41 -7.40 10.72
N ALA A 49 -2.52 -8.10 9.59
CA ALA A 49 -2.69 -9.55 9.57
C ALA A 49 -1.51 -10.27 10.25
N GLU A 50 -0.29 -9.80 10.04
CA GLU A 50 0.90 -10.34 10.72
C GLU A 50 0.86 -10.10 12.23
N LEU A 51 0.47 -8.90 12.68
CA LEU A 51 0.32 -8.59 14.11
C LEU A 51 -0.74 -9.46 14.79
N ILE A 52 -1.89 -9.68 14.13
CA ILE A 52 -2.96 -10.56 14.63
C ILE A 52 -2.45 -12.00 14.72
N GLY A 53 -1.79 -12.50 13.67
CA GLY A 53 -1.21 -13.85 13.67
C GLY A 53 -0.17 -14.07 14.77
N ARG A 54 0.63 -13.03 15.10
CA ARG A 54 1.60 -13.08 16.21
C ARG A 54 0.95 -13.20 17.59
N ASN A 55 -0.28 -12.70 17.75
CA ASN A 55 -1.04 -12.71 19.01
C ASN A 55 -2.01 -13.90 19.15
N SER A 56 -1.93 -14.90 18.26
CA SER A 56 -2.80 -16.08 18.34
C SER A 56 -2.51 -16.92 19.58
N SER A 57 -3.53 -17.16 20.41
CA SER A 57 -3.48 -18.07 21.57
C SER A 57 -3.23 -19.53 21.16
N THR A 58 -3.47 -19.89 19.90
CA THR A 58 -3.24 -21.25 19.37
C THR A 58 -1.78 -21.54 19.03
N ARG A 59 -0.88 -20.54 19.08
CA ARG A 59 0.54 -20.72 18.71
C ARG A 59 1.29 -21.71 19.61
N ASN A 60 0.84 -21.87 20.86
CA ASN A 60 1.43 -22.80 21.84
C ASN A 60 0.63 -24.09 22.02
N HIS A 61 -0.38 -24.38 21.20
CA HIS A 61 -1.02 -25.69 21.18
C HIS A 61 -0.20 -26.65 20.34
N TYR A 62 0.83 -27.24 20.94
CA TYR A 62 1.54 -28.36 20.36
C TYR A 62 0.75 -29.66 20.60
N LEU A 63 0.62 -30.49 19.55
CA LEU A 63 0.12 -31.85 19.70
C LEU A 63 1.23 -32.68 20.35
N VAL A 64 1.08 -32.98 21.64
CA VAL A 64 2.00 -33.89 22.34
C VAL A 64 1.70 -35.31 21.88
N GLU A 65 2.53 -35.86 21.00
CA GLU A 65 2.37 -37.23 20.48
C GLU A 65 2.92 -38.29 21.46
N LYS A 66 3.94 -37.95 22.26
CA LYS A 66 4.50 -38.86 23.26
C LYS A 66 5.23 -38.12 24.37
N GLU A 67 4.87 -38.41 25.62
CA GLU A 67 5.58 -37.95 26.81
C GLU A 67 6.69 -38.97 27.13
N ILE A 68 7.95 -38.50 27.16
CA ILE A 68 9.09 -39.32 27.55
C ILE A 68 9.27 -39.13 29.06
N LYS A 69 9.09 -40.21 29.83
CA LYS A 69 9.41 -40.27 31.26
C LYS A 69 10.86 -40.67 31.49
#